data_AF-A0A4S4BN08-F1
#
_entry.id   AF-A0A4S4BN08-F1
#
_cell.length_a   1.000
_cell.length_b   1.000
_cell.length_c   1.000
_cell.angle_alpha   90.00
_cell.angle_beta   90.00
_cell.angle_gamma   90.00
#
_symmetry.space_group_name_H-M   'P 1'
#
loop_
_entity.id
_entity.type
_entity.pdbx_description
1 polymer ?
#
loop_
_entity_poly.entity_id
_entity_poly.type
_entity_poly.pdbx_seq_one_letter_code
_entity_poly.pdbx_strand_id
1 'polypeptide(L)' 'MVELVWSPRSLKDLEIIYEYIKQDSIEQARRFVNELIYESSTLIDFPYINPEH' A
#
# COMPACT_ATOMS: atom_id res chain seq x y z
N MET A 1 15.81 -5.38 12.21
CA MET A 1 15.20 -4.67 11.08
C MET A 1 14.81 -5.75 10.07
N VAL A 2 13.52 -5.85 9.76
CA VAL A 2 13.02 -6.82 8.76
C VAL A 2 12.93 -6.12 7.41
N GLU A 3 13.06 -6.87 6.32
CA GLU A 3 12.90 -6.33 4.98
C GLU A 3 11.44 -6.49 4.54
N LEU A 4 10.80 -5.39 4.14
CA LEU A 4 9.47 -5.42 3.53
C LEU A 4 9.61 -5.70 2.04
N VAL A 5 9.13 -6.86 1.60
CA VAL A 5 9.14 -7.24 0.18
C VAL A 5 7.71 -7.43 -0.30
N TRP A 6 7.35 -6.68 -1.34
CA TRP A 6 6.07 -6.83 -2.02
C TRP A 6 6.11 -8.02 -2.97
N SER A 7 5.13 -8.92 -2.86
CA SER A 7 4.99 -9.99 -3.85
C SER A 7 4.57 -9.42 -5.22
N PRO A 8 4.91 -10.07 -6.35
CA PRO A 8 4.45 -9.62 -7.67
C PRO A 8 2.92 -9.49 -7.76
N ARG A 9 2.19 -10.35 -7.04
CA ARG A 9 0.72 -10.28 -6.97
C ARG A 9 0.27 -9.02 -6.23
N SER A 10 0.88 -8.70 -5.09
CA SER A 10 0.54 -7.51 -4.31
C SER A 10 0.83 -6.21 -5.08
N LEU A 11 1.89 -6.19 -5.90
CA LEU A 11 2.15 -5.09 -6.83
C LEU A 11 1.05 -4.97 -7.90
N LYS A 12 0.59 -6.11 -8.42
CA LYS A 12 -0.55 -6.12 -9.37
C LYS A 12 -1.83 -5.61 -8.73
N ASP A 13 -2.07 -5.94 -7.46
CA ASP A 13 -3.23 -5.46 -6.72
C ASP A 13 -3.18 -3.93 -6.55
N LEU A 14 -2.00 -3.36 -6.27
CA LEU A 14 -1.79 -1.90 -6.25
C LEU A 14 -2.14 -1.24 -7.58
N GLU A 15 -1.70 -1.81 -8.70
CA GLU A 15 -2.03 -1.31 -10.04
C GLU A 15 -3.54 -1.34 -10.32
N ILE A 16 -4.21 -2.43 -9.93
CA ILE A 16 -5.66 -2.58 -10.12
C ILE A 16 -6.41 -1.52 -9.31
N ILE A 17 -6.03 -1.31 -8.04
CA ILE A 17 -6.63 -0.29 -7.18
C ILE A 17 -6.42 1.11 -7.78
N TYR A 18 -5.20 1.41 -8.23
CA TYR A 18 -4.87 2.68 -8.88
C TYR A 18 -5.74 2.92 -10.12
N GLU A 19 -5.79 1.96 -11.04
CA GLU A 19 -6.57 2.08 -12.29
C GLU A 19 -8.08 2.14 -12.02
N TYR A 20 -8.56 1.54 -10.93
CA TYR A 20 -9.95 1.68 -10.52
C TYR A 20 -10.27 3.10 -10.02
N ILE A 21 -9.52 3.61 -9.05
CA ILE A 21 -9.76 4.94 -8.46
C ILE A 21 -9.54 6.05 -9.49
N LYS A 22 -8.55 5.88 -10.38
CA LYS A 22 -8.21 6.84 -11.43
C LYS A 22 -9.37 7.13 -12.39
N GLN A 23 -10.34 6.23 -12.51
CA GLN A 23 -11.55 6.46 -13.32
C GLN A 23 -12.39 7.64 -12.80
N ASP A 24 -12.29 7.95 -11.51
CA ASP A 24 -12.96 9.08 -10.86
C ASP A 24 -12.01 10.28 -10.65
N SER A 25 -10.84 10.04 -10.03
CA SER A 25 -9.81 11.08 -9.83
C SER A 25 -8.41 10.48 -9.80
N ILE A 26 -7.55 10.99 -10.70
CA ILE A 26 -6.14 10.59 -10.75
C ILE A 26 -5.37 11.07 -9.51
N GLU A 27 -5.71 12.23 -8.96
CA GLU A 27 -5.12 12.77 -7.74
C GLU A 27 -5.41 11.85 -6.55
N GLN A 28 -6.66 11.41 -6.41
CA GLN A 28 -7.06 10.49 -5.34
C GLN A 28 -6.40 9.11 -5.49
N ALA A 29 -6.29 8.59 -6.72
CA ALA A 29 -5.60 7.33 -6.98
C ALA A 29 -4.13 7.38 -6.56
N ARG A 30 -3.43 8.47 -6.92
CA ARG A 30 -2.03 8.70 -6.52
C ARG A 30 -1.89 8.83 -5.01
N ARG A 31 -2.76 9.63 -4.39
CA ARG A 31 -2.75 9.86 -2.94
C ARG A 31 -2.93 8.54 -2.19
N PHE A 32 -3.93 7.74 -2.56
CA PHE A 32 -4.24 6.48 -1.89
C PHE A 32 -3.07 5.49 -1.96
N VAL A 33 -2.49 5.26 -3.15
CA VAL A 33 -1.37 4.34 -3.31
C VAL A 33 -0.14 4.81 -2.53
N ASN A 34 0.15 6.12 -2.54
CA ASN A 34 1.27 6.66 -1.79
C ASN A 34 1.10 6.52 -0.27
N GLU A 35 -0.10 6.79 0.25
CA GLU A 35 -0.43 6.58 1.67
C GLU A 35 -0.30 5.09 2.03
N LEU A 36 -0.79 4.18 1.20
CA LEU A 36 -0.72 2.75 1.47
C LEU A 36 0.73 2.22 1.48
N ILE A 37 1.58 2.69 0.56
CA ILE A 37 3.02 2.38 0.56
C ILE A 37 3.68 2.92 1.83
N TYR A 38 3.38 4.18 2.20
CA TYR A 38 3.93 4.79 3.40
C TYR A 38 3.55 4.02 4.66
N GLU A 39 2.26 3.75 4.89
CA GLU A 39 1.77 2.99 6.05
C GLU A 39 2.41 1.59 6.10
N SER A 40 2.50 0.89 4.96
CA SER A 40 3.16 -0.42 4.92
C SER A 40 4.64 -0.36 5.31
N SER A 41 5.34 0.74 5.00
CA SER A 41 6.76 0.89 5.33
C SER A 41 6.99 1.02 6.84
N THR A 42 6.00 1.52 7.59
CA THR A 42 6.06 1.61 9.05
C THR A 42 6.05 0.24 9.74
N LEU A 43 5.57 -0.81 9.05
CA LEU A 43 5.61 -2.18 9.56
C LEU A 43 7.03 -2.73 9.72
N ILE A 44 8.02 -2.14 9.05
CA ILE A 44 9.43 -2.51 9.22
C ILE A 44 9.88 -2.31 10.67
N ASP A 45 9.39 -1.24 11.30
CA ASP A 45 9.71 -0.90 12.68
C ASP A 45 8.90 -1.73 13.68
N PHE A 46 7.70 -2.17 13.30
CA PHE A 46 6.79 -2.95 14.14
C PHE A 46 6.12 -4.11 13.38
N PRO A 47 6.85 -5.18 13.04
CA PRO A 47 6.35 -6.26 12.18
C PRO A 47 5.24 -7.11 12.80
N TYR A 48 4.97 -6.93 14.10
CA TYR A 48 3.92 -7.60 14.85
C TYR A 48 2.85 -6.64 15.36
N ILE A 49 2.82 -5.39 14.87
CA ILE A 49 1.67 -4.51 15.12
C ILE A 49 0.46 -5.17 14.46
N ASN A 50 -0.43 -5.69 15.29
CA ASN A 50 -1.73 -6.16 14.88
C ASN A 50 -2.71 -5.02 15.18
N PRO A 51 -3.34 -4.36 14.20
CA PRO A 51 -4.25 -3.24 14.44
C PRO A 51 -5.59 -3.64 15.11
N GLU A 52 -5.73 -4.87 15.61
CA GLU A 52 -6.97 -5.38 16.22
C GLU A 52 -6.99 -5.40 17.77
N HIS A 53 -6.06 -4.73 18.45
CA HIS A 53 -6.13 -4.49 19.90
C HIS A 53 -5.75 -3.07 20.32
#